data_AF-E2ZHD0-F1
#
_entry.id   AF-E2ZHD0-F1
#
_cell.length_a   1.000
_cell.length_b   1.000
_cell.length_c   1.000
_cell.angle_alpha   90.00
_cell.angle_beta   90.00
_cell.angle_gamma   90.00
#
_symmetry.space_group_name_H-M   'P 1'
#
loop_
_entity.id
_entity.type
_entity.pdbx_description
1 polymer ?
#
loop_
_entity_poly.entity_id
_entity_poly.type
_entity_poly.pdbx_seq_one_letter_code
_entity_poly.pdbx_strand_id
1 'polypeptide(L)'
;RHFTKADIERQLRLAEVNHCLSFEQVSDELIEDLNIPEGDFDTAAECRYTVPSAASIGMLYQGLVLSTMKDDDAAQAILDVFSSFITDEISDFNSNVYYTNPDYLRCSYLEGKMLA
;
A
#
# COMPACT_ATOMS: atom_id res chain seq x y z
N ARG A 1 12.95 4.06 -4.94
CA ARG A 1 11.86 4.62 -4.10
C ARG A 1 11.53 6.00 -4.65
N HIS A 2 10.32 6.18 -5.17
CA HIS A 2 9.91 7.40 -5.89
C HIS A 2 9.21 8.44 -5.01
N PHE A 3 8.84 8.08 -3.77
CA PHE A 3 8.13 8.96 -2.83
C PHE A 3 9.02 9.39 -1.68
N THR A 4 9.03 10.70 -1.41
CA THR A 4 9.47 11.27 -0.14
C THR A 4 8.29 11.51 0.80
N LYS A 5 8.58 11.80 2.08
CA LYS A 5 7.52 12.14 3.05
C LYS A 5 6.74 13.37 2.60
N ALA A 6 7.43 14.39 2.08
CA ALA A 6 6.83 15.62 1.60
C ALA A 6 5.87 15.37 0.41
N ASP A 7 6.19 14.40 -0.46
CA ASP A 7 5.31 14.02 -1.56
C ASP A 7 4.01 13.41 -1.04
N ILE A 8 4.08 12.51 -0.06
CA ILE A 8 2.89 11.90 0.55
C ILE A 8 2.08 12.94 1.32
N GLU A 9 2.72 13.82 2.07
CA GLU A 9 2.03 14.93 2.75
C GLU A 9 1.33 15.86 1.76
N ARG A 10 1.94 16.14 0.60
CA ARG A 10 1.29 16.89 -0.49
C ARG A 10 0.03 16.16 -0.95
N GLN A 11 0.12 14.85 -1.22
CA GLN A 11 -1.05 14.08 -1.67
C GLN A 11 -2.17 14.02 -0.63
N LEU A 12 -1.84 13.87 0.66
CA LEU A 12 -2.83 13.88 1.73
C LEU A 12 -3.56 15.24 1.83
N ARG A 13 -2.87 16.36 1.59
CA ARG A 13 -3.51 17.69 1.50
C ARG A 13 -4.39 17.85 0.27
N LEU A 14 -3.99 17.28 -0.87
CA LEU A 14 -4.76 17.34 -2.12
C LEU A 14 -5.96 16.38 -2.14
N ALA A 15 -5.99 15.37 -1.27
CA ALA A 15 -7.07 14.40 -1.21
C ALA A 15 -8.46 15.06 -1.03
N GLU A 16 -8.56 16.16 -0.28
CA GLU A 16 -9.81 16.90 -0.09
C GLU A 16 -10.33 17.54 -1.38
N VAL A 17 -9.45 17.95 -2.30
CA VAL A 17 -9.85 18.57 -3.58
C VAL A 17 -10.01 17.55 -4.70
N ASN A 18 -9.33 16.41 -4.61
CA ASN A 18 -9.37 15.34 -5.62
C ASN A 18 -10.61 14.43 -5.53
N HIS A 19 -11.54 14.68 -4.61
CA HIS A 19 -12.74 13.86 -4.40
C HIS A 19 -13.68 13.77 -5.61
N CYS A 20 -13.51 14.62 -6.63
CA CYS A 20 -14.27 14.59 -7.88
C CYS A 20 -13.57 13.82 -9.00
N LEU A 21 -12.31 13.43 -8.82
CA LEU A 21 -11.52 12.66 -9.77
C LEU A 21 -11.67 11.16 -9.48
N SER A 22 -11.52 10.33 -10.52
CA SER A 22 -11.47 8.88 -10.32
C SER A 22 -10.12 8.45 -9.75
N PHE A 23 -10.06 7.26 -9.13
CA PHE A 23 -8.80 6.72 -8.64
C PHE A 23 -7.78 6.50 -9.75
N GLU A 24 -8.24 6.13 -10.95
CA GLU A 24 -7.40 5.96 -12.13
C GLU A 24 -6.76 7.29 -12.54
N GLN A 25 -7.54 8.37 -12.61
CA GLN A 25 -7.00 9.69 -12.95
C GLN A 25 -5.96 10.17 -11.94
N VAL A 26 -6.27 10.07 -10.64
CA VAL A 26 -5.32 10.45 -9.57
C VAL A 26 -4.05 9.59 -9.62
N SER A 27 -4.18 8.30 -9.95
CA SER A 27 -3.04 7.39 -10.11
C SER A 27 -2.17 7.76 -11.31
N ASP A 28 -2.77 8.01 -12.47
CA ASP A 28 -2.05 8.35 -13.71
C ASP A 28 -1.29 9.68 -13.54
N GLU A 29 -1.93 10.70 -12.97
CA GLU A 29 -1.29 11.98 -12.67
C GLU A 29 -0.10 11.82 -11.72
N LEU A 30 -0.23 10.96 -10.70
CA LEU A 30 0.85 10.69 -9.75
C LEU A 30 2.04 9.96 -10.39
N ILE A 31 1.77 9.00 -11.28
CA ILE A 31 2.77 8.26 -12.05
C ILE A 31 3.54 9.22 -12.95
N GLU A 32 2.83 10.12 -13.64
CA GLU A 32 3.42 11.14 -14.51
C GLU A 32 4.25 12.16 -13.71
N ASP A 33 3.68 12.77 -12.67
CA ASP A 33 4.35 13.77 -11.80
C ASP A 33 5.68 13.25 -11.25
N LEU A 34 5.71 11.97 -10.85
CA LEU A 34 6.87 11.35 -10.21
C LEU A 34 7.76 10.54 -11.16
N ASN A 35 7.43 10.51 -12.46
CA ASN A 35 8.12 9.72 -13.49
C ASN A 35 8.32 8.27 -13.04
N ILE A 36 7.27 7.63 -12.52
CA ILE A 36 7.31 6.23 -12.11
C ILE A 36 7.36 5.37 -13.37
N PRO A 37 8.41 4.57 -13.59
CA PRO A 37 8.51 3.74 -14.79
C PRO A 37 7.52 2.58 -14.72
N GLU A 38 7.07 2.13 -15.89
CA GLU A 38 6.38 0.84 -15.98
C GLU A 38 7.32 -0.28 -15.51
N GLY A 39 6.80 -1.15 -14.64
CA GLY A 39 7.49 -2.35 -14.18
C GLY A 39 7.17 -3.56 -15.06
N ASP A 40 7.91 -4.65 -14.84
CA ASP A 40 7.73 -5.96 -15.49
C ASP A 40 7.06 -6.99 -14.56
N PHE A 41 6.43 -6.53 -13.48
CA PHE A 41 5.81 -7.38 -12.47
C PHE A 41 4.53 -8.03 -12.98
N ASP A 42 4.51 -9.36 -12.98
CA ASP A 42 3.30 -10.15 -13.23
C ASP A 42 2.87 -10.88 -11.95
N THR A 43 2.02 -10.23 -11.17
CA THR A 43 1.45 -10.80 -9.94
C THR A 43 0.19 -11.63 -10.21
N ALA A 44 -0.30 -11.70 -11.45
CA ALA A 44 -1.63 -12.26 -11.77
C ALA A 44 -1.59 -13.53 -12.63
N ALA A 45 -0.61 -13.71 -13.51
CA ALA A 45 -0.64 -14.79 -14.51
C ALA A 45 -0.53 -16.21 -13.94
N GLU A 46 0.05 -16.38 -12.74
CA GLU A 46 0.19 -17.69 -12.08
C GLU A 46 -0.61 -17.81 -10.77
N CYS A 47 -1.58 -16.92 -10.53
CA CYS A 47 -2.31 -16.89 -9.26
C CYS A 47 -3.24 -18.08 -9.05
N ARG A 48 -3.04 -18.81 -7.94
CA ARG A 48 -3.97 -19.85 -7.47
C ARG A 48 -5.29 -19.28 -6.94
N TYR A 49 -5.28 -18.04 -6.48
CA TYR A 49 -6.42 -17.34 -5.89
C TYR A 49 -6.89 -16.19 -6.78
N THR A 50 -8.12 -15.72 -6.55
CA THR A 50 -8.63 -14.52 -7.25
C THR A 50 -7.82 -13.30 -6.84
N VAL A 51 -7.11 -12.71 -7.80
CA VAL A 51 -6.34 -11.48 -7.59
C VAL A 51 -7.29 -10.38 -7.08
N PRO A 52 -7.00 -9.78 -5.91
CA PRO A 52 -7.84 -8.73 -5.35
C PRO A 52 -7.77 -7.45 -6.18
N SER A 53 -8.84 -6.64 -6.11
CA SER A 53 -8.84 -5.32 -6.76
C SER A 53 -7.86 -4.36 -6.07
N ALA A 54 -7.35 -3.37 -6.82
CA ALA A 54 -6.49 -2.32 -6.27
C ALA A 54 -7.14 -1.62 -5.06
N ALA A 55 -8.45 -1.38 -5.10
CA ALA A 55 -9.19 -0.81 -3.98
C ALA A 55 -9.21 -1.72 -2.74
N SER A 56 -9.37 -3.04 -2.94
CA SER A 56 -9.34 -4.01 -1.85
C SER A 56 -7.97 -4.09 -1.18
N ILE A 57 -6.91 -4.09 -1.99
CA ILE A 57 -5.52 -4.02 -1.52
C ILE A 57 -5.28 -2.71 -0.77
N GLY A 58 -5.76 -1.59 -1.31
CA GLY A 58 -5.66 -0.26 -0.69
C GLY A 58 -6.33 -0.21 0.70
N MET A 59 -7.51 -0.81 0.87
CA MET A 59 -8.17 -0.89 2.18
C MET A 59 -7.35 -1.66 3.23
N LEU A 60 -6.68 -2.75 2.82
CA LEU A 60 -5.82 -3.51 3.71
C LEU A 60 -4.63 -2.65 4.19
N TYR A 61 -3.94 -1.99 3.26
CA TYR A 61 -2.84 -1.08 3.60
C TYR A 61 -3.31 0.10 4.45
N GLN A 62 -4.47 0.68 4.15
CA GLN A 62 -5.05 1.76 4.96
C GLN A 62 -5.25 1.29 6.42
N GLY A 63 -5.83 0.10 6.63
CA GLY A 63 -6.01 -0.47 7.96
C GLY A 63 -4.68 -0.70 8.69
N LEU A 64 -3.68 -1.24 7.99
CA LEU A 64 -2.35 -1.47 8.55
C LEU A 64 -1.66 -0.16 8.93
N VAL A 65 -1.69 0.85 8.06
CA VAL A 65 -1.14 2.19 8.30
C VAL A 65 -1.82 2.83 9.52
N LEU A 66 -3.14 2.90 9.54
CA LEU A 66 -3.88 3.54 10.65
C LEU A 66 -3.65 2.83 11.99
N SER A 67 -3.49 1.51 11.99
CA SER A 67 -3.31 0.71 13.22
C SER A 67 -1.87 0.68 13.76
N THR A 68 -0.91 1.21 13.00
CA THR A 68 0.53 1.24 13.33
C THR A 68 1.11 2.66 13.34
N MET A 69 0.34 3.64 12.88
CA MET A 69 0.65 5.06 12.91
C MET A 69 0.94 5.55 14.34
N LYS A 70 1.91 6.44 14.44
CA LYS A 70 2.31 7.12 15.69
C LYS A 70 2.15 8.62 15.50
N ASP A 71 1.79 9.31 16.58
CA ASP A 71 1.72 10.77 16.64
C ASP A 71 0.89 11.42 15.52
N ASP A 72 -0.16 10.73 15.05
CA ASP A 72 -1.01 11.13 13.92
C ASP A 72 -0.25 11.43 12.61
N ASP A 73 0.94 10.85 12.44
CA ASP A 73 1.79 11.05 11.26
C ASP A 73 1.51 10.00 10.17
N ALA A 74 0.40 10.20 9.46
CA ALA A 74 -0.02 9.30 8.39
C ALA A 74 1.01 9.20 7.26
N ALA A 75 1.70 10.30 6.93
CA ALA A 75 2.68 10.32 5.86
C ALA A 75 3.90 9.43 6.18
N GLN A 76 4.41 9.51 7.40
CA GLN A 76 5.49 8.64 7.83
C GLN A 76 5.03 7.18 7.93
N ALA A 77 3.83 6.92 8.44
CA ALA A 77 3.31 5.56 8.56
C ALA A 77 3.12 4.88 7.18
N ILE A 78 2.65 5.62 6.16
CA ILE A 78 2.59 5.14 4.78
C ILE A 78 3.98 4.77 4.28
N LEU A 79 4.98 5.65 4.46
CA LEU A 79 6.35 5.36 4.05
C LEU A 79 6.89 4.10 4.72
N ASP A 80 6.71 3.98 6.03
CA ASP A 80 7.27 2.87 6.81
C ASP A 80 6.68 1.53 6.36
N VAL A 81 5.35 1.46 6.19
CA VAL A 81 4.65 0.25 5.74
C VAL A 81 5.11 -0.15 4.34
N PHE A 82 5.04 0.76 3.36
CA PHE A 82 5.44 0.50 1.96
C PHE A 82 6.95 0.32 1.77
N SER A 83 7.74 0.63 2.80
CA SER A 83 9.20 0.42 2.82
C SER A 83 9.61 -0.87 3.53
N SER A 84 8.66 -1.65 4.02
CA SER A 84 8.90 -2.85 4.83
C SER A 84 8.64 -4.14 4.05
N PHE A 85 9.12 -5.26 4.62
CA PHE A 85 8.93 -6.60 4.06
C PHE A 85 7.46 -6.99 3.86
N ILE A 86 6.53 -6.38 4.62
CA ILE A 86 5.12 -6.78 4.58
C ILE A 86 4.48 -6.52 3.22
N THR A 87 5.00 -5.55 2.46
CA THR A 87 4.50 -5.24 1.11
C THR A 87 4.80 -6.37 0.14
N ASP A 88 5.97 -7.00 0.23
CA ASP A 88 6.34 -8.13 -0.60
C ASP A 88 5.45 -9.34 -0.27
N GLU A 89 5.22 -9.60 1.02
CA GLU A 89 4.36 -10.70 1.49
C GLU A 89 2.89 -10.52 1.12
N ILE A 90 2.35 -9.29 1.23
CA ILE A 90 0.95 -8.98 0.84
C ILE A 90 0.78 -9.07 -0.68
N SER A 91 1.80 -8.69 -1.46
CA SER A 91 1.73 -8.67 -2.91
C SER A 91 1.97 -10.04 -3.56
N ASP A 92 2.43 -11.03 -2.78
CA ASP A 92 2.44 -12.43 -3.20
C ASP A 92 1.03 -13.04 -3.03
N PHE A 93 0.21 -12.88 -4.06
CA PHE A 93 -1.14 -13.44 -4.12
C PHE A 93 -1.18 -14.97 -4.33
N ASN A 94 -0.03 -15.63 -4.48
CA ASN A 94 0.07 -17.08 -4.40
C ASN A 94 0.19 -17.60 -2.95
N SER A 95 0.52 -16.71 -2.02
CA SER A 95 0.48 -16.99 -0.59
C SER A 95 -0.92 -16.77 -0.02
N ASN A 96 -1.15 -17.23 1.22
CA ASN A 96 -2.38 -16.92 1.94
C ASN A 96 -2.34 -15.57 2.67
N VAL A 97 -1.22 -14.83 2.62
CA VAL A 97 -0.93 -13.66 3.48
C VAL A 97 -1.98 -12.57 3.34
N TYR A 98 -2.29 -12.14 2.11
CA TYR A 98 -3.33 -11.14 1.84
C TYR A 98 -4.70 -11.54 2.43
N TYR A 99 -4.99 -12.83 2.50
CA TYR A 99 -6.26 -13.38 2.97
C TYR A 99 -6.27 -13.68 4.49
N THR A 100 -5.18 -13.38 5.20
CA THR A 100 -5.11 -13.57 6.66
C THR A 100 -5.82 -12.45 7.43
N ASN A 101 -5.97 -12.65 8.74
CA ASN A 101 -6.56 -11.65 9.62
C ASN A 101 -5.70 -10.36 9.64
N PRO A 102 -6.28 -9.16 9.49
CA PRO A 102 -5.54 -7.89 9.58
C PRO A 102 -4.70 -7.73 10.86
N ASP A 103 -5.14 -8.25 12.00
CA ASP A 103 -4.37 -8.23 13.25
C ASP A 103 -3.10 -9.09 13.17
N TYR A 104 -3.14 -10.20 12.41
CA TYR A 104 -1.96 -11.02 12.18
C TYR A 104 -0.91 -10.26 11.36
N LEU A 105 -1.34 -9.54 10.32
CA LEU A 105 -0.45 -8.70 9.51
C LEU A 105 0.13 -7.56 10.33
N ARG A 106 -0.69 -6.90 11.14
CA ARG A 106 -0.25 -5.85 12.06
C ARG A 106 0.80 -6.37 13.05
N CYS A 107 0.55 -7.49 13.71
CA CYS A 107 1.49 -8.07 14.66
C CYS A 107 2.79 -8.51 13.98
N SER A 108 2.71 -9.10 12.78
CA SER A 108 3.89 -9.48 11.99
C SER A 108 4.73 -8.28 11.57
N TYR A 109 4.07 -7.20 11.11
CA TYR A 109 4.72 -5.94 10.78
C TYR A 109 5.46 -5.34 11.99
N LEU A 110 4.81 -5.28 13.15
CA LEU A 110 5.40 -4.73 14.38
C LEU A 110 6.57 -5.57 14.91
N GLU A 111 6.52 -6.90 14.74
CA GLU A 111 7.60 -7.81 15.11
C GLU A 111 8.77 -7.80 14.10
N GLY A 112 8.54 -7.28 12.88
CA GLY A 112 9.54 -7.23 11.80
C GLY A 112 9.75 -8.56 11.07
N LYS A 113 8.81 -9.52 11.20
CA LYS A 113 8.82 -10.83 10.53
C LYS A 113 7.43 -11.45 10.51
N MET A 114 7.19 -12.40 9.61
CA MET A 114 5.97 -13.22 9.61
C MET A 114 5.90 -14.09 10.87
N LEU A 115 4.76 -14.04 11.58
CA LEU A 115 4.52 -14.84 12.78
C LEU A 115 4.14 -16.28 12.41
N ALA A 116 4.59 -17.26 13.19
CA ALA A 116 4.31 -18.68 12.98
C ALA A 116 3.04 -19.14 13.70
#